data_AF-A0A955VWH5-F1
#
_entry.id   AF-A0A955VWH5-F1
#
_cell.length_a   1.000
_cell.length_b   1.000
_cell.length_c   1.000
_cell.angle_alpha   90.00
_cell.angle_beta   90.00
_cell.angle_gamma   90.00
#
_symmetry.space_group_name_H-M   'P 1'
#
loop_
_entity.id
_entity.type
_entity.pdbx_description
1 polymer ?
#
loop_
_entity_poly.entity_id
_entity_poly.type
_entity_poly.pdbx_seq_one_letter_code
_entity_poly.pdbx_strand_id
1 'polypeptide(L)'
;MVARSLLVLGLAALAGCLRTPELRDCAEFPVTENPDACGSPCDIYCDVLVDACPDQVGGEDKARACRSSCIEIDAGGEFNAARGNNLQCRIREAVLAWDDPSHCASAGFSGGDVCQSTQCDEYCGLMIANCTSMYQDLAQCMSTCALFPTGGSASSGNNVECRAAAARDAGENASRCAAASLTSDGTCGSACDGYCTQVMAHCSTDPVVFDSLDTCLSTCALMPTGPFDDWRNGGDSVQCRAWHASTPAELDPVTHCAHASLYNDDHCGGICSTWCFVCGSQFDNEEACMAECTTLVSDGAPLFPDPAAARQCTP
;
A
#
# COMPACT_ATOMS: atom_id res chain seq x y z
N MET A 1 66.03 -25.49 -29.85
CA MET A 1 64.59 -25.18 -29.94
C MET A 1 64.15 -24.72 -28.57
N VAL A 2 64.08 -23.41 -28.36
CA VAL A 2 63.80 -22.79 -27.05
C VAL A 2 62.34 -22.37 -27.03
N ALA A 3 61.62 -22.85 -26.02
CA ALA A 3 60.23 -22.52 -25.73
C ALA A 3 60.08 -21.08 -25.24
N ARG A 4 59.00 -20.41 -25.65
CA ARG A 4 58.48 -19.20 -25.01
C ARG A 4 56.96 -19.35 -24.85
N SER A 5 56.55 -19.78 -23.67
CA SER A 5 55.19 -19.64 -23.19
C SER A 5 54.96 -18.19 -22.74
N LEU A 6 54.03 -17.50 -23.39
CA LEU A 6 53.51 -16.21 -22.98
C LEU A 6 52.50 -16.42 -21.84
N LEU A 7 52.88 -15.98 -20.64
CA LEU A 7 52.00 -15.84 -19.49
C LEU A 7 51.25 -14.51 -19.63
N VAL A 8 49.95 -14.56 -19.91
CA VAL A 8 49.07 -13.38 -19.86
C VAL A 8 48.56 -13.26 -18.44
N LEU A 9 49.10 -12.30 -17.69
CA LEU A 9 48.56 -11.84 -16.41
C LEU A 9 47.28 -11.05 -16.67
N GLY A 10 46.13 -11.67 -16.40
CA GLY A 10 44.86 -10.96 -16.32
C GLY A 10 44.78 -10.18 -15.01
N LEU A 11 44.83 -8.86 -15.08
CA LEU A 11 44.33 -7.98 -14.02
C LEU A 11 42.80 -8.11 -14.00
N ALA A 12 42.28 -8.96 -13.13
CA ALA A 12 40.90 -8.84 -12.68
C ALA A 12 40.84 -7.60 -11.77
N ALA A 13 40.14 -6.56 -12.21
CA ALA A 13 39.75 -5.45 -11.34
C ALA A 13 38.80 -6.02 -10.27
N LEU A 14 39.36 -6.32 -9.09
CA LEU A 14 38.59 -6.53 -7.88
C LEU A 14 37.99 -5.18 -7.50
N ALA A 15 36.80 -4.87 -8.03
CA ALA A 15 35.92 -3.90 -7.41
C ALA A 15 35.56 -4.48 -6.03
N GLY A 16 36.29 -4.03 -5.03
CA GLY A 16 36.34 -4.64 -3.71
C GLY A 16 35.04 -4.42 -2.96
N CYS A 17 34.39 -5.51 -2.55
CA CYS A 17 33.61 -5.50 -1.34
C CYS A 17 34.57 -5.14 -0.20
N LEU A 18 34.31 -4.02 0.48
CA LEU A 18 35.01 -3.65 1.71
C LEU A 18 34.92 -4.83 2.69
N ARG A 19 35.99 -5.09 3.44
CA ARG A 19 35.93 -6.10 4.50
C ARG A 19 35.07 -5.55 5.64
N THR A 20 34.42 -6.40 6.41
CA THR A 20 33.57 -6.00 7.56
C THR A 20 34.17 -4.95 8.52
N PRO A 21 35.50 -4.93 8.81
CA PRO A 21 36.10 -3.86 9.60
C PRO A 21 36.03 -2.48 8.92
N GLU A 22 36.20 -2.42 7.60
CA GLU A 22 36.19 -1.16 6.83
C GLU A 22 34.77 -0.60 6.68
N LEU A 23 33.75 -1.48 6.66
CA LEU A 23 32.34 -1.08 6.70
C LEU A 23 31.95 -0.45 8.05
N ARG A 24 32.44 -1.03 9.15
CA ARG A 24 32.24 -0.47 10.49
C ARG A 24 32.90 0.89 10.63
N ASP A 25 34.11 1.06 10.09
CA ASP A 25 34.78 2.37 10.05
C ASP A 25 33.97 3.40 9.24
N CYS A 26 33.39 3.03 8.10
CA CYS A 26 32.52 3.93 7.33
C CYS A 26 31.22 4.31 8.06
N ALA A 27 30.73 3.46 8.96
CA ALA A 27 29.51 3.72 9.73
C ALA A 27 29.78 4.50 11.03
N GLU A 28 30.96 4.33 11.64
CA GLU A 28 31.33 4.94 12.92
C GLU A 28 32.03 6.30 12.78
N PHE A 29 32.52 6.67 11.59
CA PHE A 29 33.13 7.97 11.34
C PHE A 29 32.25 8.89 10.47
N PRO A 30 32.15 10.19 10.80
CA PRO A 30 31.50 11.14 9.92
C PRO A 30 32.23 11.15 8.57
N VAL A 31 31.46 11.04 7.48
CA VAL A 31 31.90 10.94 6.07
C VAL A 31 32.73 12.16 5.58
N THR A 32 33.08 13.08 6.47
CA THR A 32 33.70 14.37 6.18
C THR A 32 35.16 14.28 5.75
N GLU A 33 35.88 13.19 6.05
CA GLU A 33 37.32 13.10 5.74
C GLU A 33 37.64 12.37 4.42
N ASN A 34 36.74 11.52 3.89
CA ASN A 34 36.92 10.88 2.58
C ASN A 34 35.57 10.34 2.00
N PRO A 35 34.69 11.22 1.48
CA PRO A 35 33.36 10.83 1.01
C PRO A 35 33.41 9.87 -0.18
N ASP A 36 34.48 9.87 -0.97
CA ASP A 36 34.61 9.02 -2.15
C ASP A 36 34.94 7.56 -1.80
N ALA A 37 35.40 7.28 -0.58
CA ALA A 37 35.82 5.93 -0.16
C ALA A 37 34.67 5.04 0.32
N CYS A 38 33.65 5.64 0.96
CA CYS A 38 32.54 4.90 1.57
C CYS A 38 31.27 4.88 0.71
N GLY A 39 31.24 5.61 -0.41
CA GLY A 39 30.06 5.76 -1.24
C GLY A 39 29.04 6.75 -0.66
N SER A 40 27.81 6.71 -1.16
CA SER A 40 26.72 7.53 -0.64
C SER A 40 26.26 7.04 0.75
N PRO A 41 25.58 7.87 1.56
CA PRO A 41 24.98 7.42 2.83
C PRO A 41 24.07 6.19 2.64
N CYS A 42 23.46 6.09 1.47
CA CYS A 42 22.60 4.99 1.11
C CYS A 42 23.38 3.69 0.82
N ASP A 43 24.56 3.81 0.20
CA ASP A 43 25.46 2.68 -0.02
C ASP A 43 25.93 2.13 1.33
N ILE A 44 26.37 3.01 2.24
CA ILE A 44 26.81 2.64 3.60
C ILE A 44 25.68 1.95 4.36
N TYR A 45 24.50 2.57 4.43
CA TYR A 45 23.35 1.99 5.11
C TYR A 45 23.00 0.62 4.57
N CYS A 46 22.92 0.47 3.25
CA CYS A 46 22.51 -0.79 2.65
C CYS A 46 23.53 -1.90 2.81
N ASP A 47 24.82 -1.59 2.72
CA ASP A 47 25.85 -2.59 2.93
C ASP A 47 25.88 -3.03 4.41
N VAL A 48 25.74 -2.10 5.37
CA VAL A 48 25.64 -2.42 6.81
C VAL A 48 24.36 -3.20 7.13
N LEU A 49 23.20 -2.78 6.61
CA LEU A 49 21.92 -3.44 6.86
C LEU A 49 21.90 -4.86 6.30
N VAL A 50 22.40 -5.08 5.09
CA VAL A 50 22.41 -6.42 4.47
C VAL A 50 23.37 -7.36 5.21
N ASP A 51 24.48 -6.84 5.73
CA ASP A 51 25.44 -7.62 6.51
C ASP A 51 24.90 -7.95 7.92
N ALA A 52 24.41 -6.94 8.66
CA ALA A 52 23.94 -7.10 10.04
C ALA A 52 22.55 -7.74 10.13
N CYS A 53 21.66 -7.42 9.19
CA CYS A 53 20.23 -7.71 9.25
C CYS A 53 19.70 -8.22 7.90
N PRO A 54 20.21 -9.33 7.37
CA PRO A 54 19.85 -9.81 6.04
C PRO A 54 18.33 -10.04 5.89
N ASP A 55 17.62 -10.40 6.95
CA ASP A 55 16.18 -10.67 6.91
C ASP A 55 15.29 -9.41 6.80
N GLN A 56 15.88 -8.22 6.96
CA GLN A 56 15.17 -6.94 6.78
C GLN A 56 15.11 -6.49 5.32
N VAL A 57 15.76 -7.23 4.42
CA VAL A 57 15.84 -6.90 2.99
C VAL A 57 15.44 -8.11 2.16
N GLY A 58 14.37 -7.94 1.38
CA GLY A 58 13.88 -8.96 0.45
C GLY A 58 14.68 -9.04 -0.85
N GLY A 59 14.37 -10.06 -1.65
CA GLY A 59 14.92 -10.25 -3.00
C GLY A 59 16.25 -11.02 -3.08
N GLU A 60 16.60 -11.44 -4.29
CA GLU A 60 17.83 -12.22 -4.55
C GLU A 60 19.11 -11.37 -4.46
N ASP A 61 19.02 -10.09 -4.82
CA ASP A 61 20.10 -9.10 -4.65
C ASP A 61 19.68 -8.05 -3.61
N LYS A 62 19.87 -8.42 -2.35
CA LYS A 62 19.48 -7.59 -1.20
C LYS A 62 20.12 -6.20 -1.23
N ALA A 63 21.39 -6.10 -1.58
CA ALA A 63 22.08 -4.81 -1.59
C ALA A 63 21.49 -3.87 -2.66
N ARG A 64 21.16 -4.40 -3.84
CA ARG A 64 20.47 -3.62 -4.89
C ARG A 64 19.04 -3.26 -4.49
N ALA A 65 18.27 -4.21 -3.95
CA ALA A 65 16.90 -3.97 -3.49
C ALA A 65 16.86 -2.90 -2.37
N CYS A 66 17.81 -2.96 -1.44
CA CYS A 66 17.95 -1.96 -0.40
C CYS A 66 18.21 -0.57 -1.00
N ARG A 67 19.18 -0.45 -1.92
CA ARG A 67 19.55 0.84 -2.52
C ARG A 67 18.39 1.48 -3.29
N SER A 68 17.53 0.70 -3.94
CA SER A 68 16.33 1.24 -4.59
C SER A 68 15.30 1.81 -3.61
N SER A 69 15.21 1.26 -2.39
CA SER A 69 14.26 1.73 -1.38
C SER A 69 14.83 2.85 -0.51
N CYS A 70 16.14 2.92 -0.36
CA CYS A 70 16.79 3.84 0.57
C CYS A 70 16.82 5.30 0.09
N ILE A 71 16.62 5.57 -1.20
CA ILE A 71 16.48 6.93 -1.74
C ILE A 71 15.31 7.72 -1.13
N GLU A 72 14.33 7.02 -0.55
CA GLU A 72 13.13 7.61 0.07
C GLU A 72 13.34 7.96 1.54
N ILE A 73 14.43 7.51 2.16
CA ILE A 73 14.75 7.85 3.54
C ILE A 73 15.51 9.18 3.56
N ASP A 74 15.12 10.10 4.45
CA ASP A 74 15.84 11.34 4.67
C ASP A 74 17.31 11.04 5.00
N ALA A 75 18.22 11.42 4.09
CA ALA A 75 19.66 11.27 4.29
C ALA A 75 20.22 12.23 5.36
N GLY A 76 19.41 13.19 5.82
CA GLY A 76 19.71 14.10 6.91
C GLY A 76 19.77 13.45 8.30
N GLY A 77 19.61 14.28 9.32
CA GLY A 77 19.74 13.88 10.72
C GLY A 77 21.13 14.12 11.31
N GLU A 78 21.21 14.12 12.65
CA GLU A 78 22.49 14.15 13.35
C GLU A 78 23.21 12.81 13.19
N PHE A 79 24.52 12.84 13.03
CA PHE A 79 25.34 11.63 13.03
C PHE A 79 25.07 10.81 14.29
N ASN A 80 24.84 9.49 14.15
CA ASN A 80 24.42 8.61 15.24
C ASN A 80 23.12 9.06 15.94
N ALA A 81 22.18 9.64 15.20
CA ALA A 81 20.86 9.97 15.73
C ALA A 81 20.25 8.75 16.46
N ALA A 82 19.87 8.92 17.72
CA ALA A 82 19.24 7.82 18.47
C ALA A 82 17.78 7.59 18.07
N ARG A 83 17.18 8.53 17.33
CA ARG A 83 15.77 8.54 16.91
C ARG A 83 15.59 9.33 15.62
N GLY A 84 14.41 9.15 15.01
CA GLY A 84 13.93 9.92 13.86
C GLY A 84 13.96 9.12 12.56
N ASN A 85 13.11 9.50 11.61
CA ASN A 85 13.00 8.87 10.30
C ASN A 85 14.13 9.30 9.35
N ASN A 86 15.38 8.96 9.67
CA ASN A 86 16.51 9.33 8.84
C ASN A 86 17.54 8.19 8.74
N LEU A 87 18.39 8.27 7.71
CA LEU A 87 19.43 7.27 7.47
C LEU A 87 20.41 7.18 8.64
N GLN A 88 20.75 8.28 9.31
CA GLN A 88 21.71 8.26 10.41
C GLN A 88 21.22 7.41 11.59
N CYS A 89 19.94 7.48 11.92
CA CYS A 89 19.35 6.62 12.94
C CYS A 89 19.41 5.14 12.53
N ARG A 90 19.01 4.84 11.29
CA ARG A 90 18.94 3.45 10.80
C ARG A 90 20.32 2.83 10.65
N ILE A 91 21.32 3.59 10.21
CA ILE A 91 22.74 3.18 10.20
C ILE A 91 23.19 2.84 11.61
N ARG A 92 22.91 3.70 12.59
CA ARG A 92 23.25 3.44 13.99
C ARG A 92 22.63 2.13 14.49
N GLU A 93 21.33 1.92 14.23
CA GLU A 93 20.66 0.69 14.65
C GLU A 93 21.18 -0.55 13.89
N ALA A 94 21.53 -0.42 12.60
CA ALA A 94 22.14 -1.50 11.83
C ALA A 94 23.53 -1.89 12.38
N VAL A 95 24.34 -0.91 12.79
CA VAL A 95 25.62 -1.15 13.46
C VAL A 95 25.42 -1.84 14.80
N LEU A 96 24.45 -1.39 15.62
CA LEU A 96 24.13 -2.04 16.89
C LEU A 96 23.68 -3.49 16.69
N ALA A 97 23.05 -3.80 15.55
CA ALA A 97 22.57 -5.13 15.22
C ALA A 97 23.68 -6.16 14.99
N TRP A 98 24.93 -5.75 14.71
CA TRP A 98 26.07 -6.68 14.70
C TRP A 98 26.30 -7.34 16.06
N ASP A 99 26.07 -6.59 17.13
CA ASP A 99 26.29 -7.05 18.50
C ASP A 99 24.98 -7.58 19.14
N ASP A 100 23.82 -7.02 18.79
CA ASP A 100 22.50 -7.42 19.29
C ASP A 100 21.41 -7.40 18.18
N PRO A 101 20.98 -8.58 17.67
CA PRO A 101 20.00 -8.69 16.59
C PRO A 101 18.63 -8.05 16.86
N SER A 102 18.29 -7.70 18.10
CA SER A 102 17.02 -7.02 18.42
C SER A 102 16.92 -5.63 17.78
N HIS A 103 18.05 -5.02 17.41
CA HIS A 103 18.09 -3.75 16.68
C HIS A 103 17.69 -3.85 15.21
N CYS A 104 17.58 -5.06 14.63
CA CYS A 104 17.27 -5.20 13.20
C CYS A 104 15.91 -4.61 12.81
N ALA A 105 14.90 -4.68 13.67
CA ALA A 105 13.61 -4.05 13.39
C ALA A 105 13.73 -2.52 13.26
N SER A 106 14.63 -1.91 14.03
CA SER A 106 14.89 -0.47 14.01
C SER A 106 15.85 -0.03 12.89
N ALA A 107 16.74 -0.94 12.50
CA ALA A 107 17.63 -0.76 11.36
C ALA A 107 16.91 -0.85 10.03
N GLY A 108 15.92 -1.75 9.89
CA GLY A 108 15.18 -1.97 8.64
C GLY A 108 14.36 -0.77 8.18
N PHE A 109 13.79 -0.82 6.97
CA PHE A 109 13.07 0.31 6.33
C PHE A 109 11.87 0.85 7.10
N SER A 110 11.25 0.07 7.97
CA SER A 110 10.20 0.55 8.87
C SER A 110 10.72 1.41 10.03
N GLY A 111 12.02 1.33 10.33
CA GLY A 111 12.65 2.08 11.43
C GLY A 111 12.24 1.59 12.82
N GLY A 112 11.34 0.61 12.90
CA GLY A 112 10.70 0.16 14.12
C GLY A 112 10.19 1.33 14.98
N ASP A 113 10.18 1.12 16.30
CA ASP A 113 9.76 2.17 17.24
C ASP A 113 10.87 3.22 17.54
N VAL A 114 12.07 3.05 16.97
CA VAL A 114 13.27 3.83 17.32
C VAL A 114 13.58 4.88 16.25
N CYS A 115 13.84 4.43 15.02
CA CYS A 115 14.08 5.28 13.86
C CYS A 115 12.79 5.58 13.11
N GLN A 116 11.72 5.81 13.90
CA GLN A 116 10.33 5.81 13.49
C GLN A 116 10.14 6.44 12.13
N SER A 117 9.83 5.60 11.14
CA SER A 117 8.94 6.04 10.08
C SER A 117 7.51 5.94 10.61
N THR A 118 6.59 6.73 10.07
CA THR A 118 5.18 6.50 10.39
C THR A 118 4.81 5.09 9.92
N GLN A 119 3.78 4.48 10.52
CA GLN A 119 3.30 3.17 10.07
C GLN A 119 2.88 3.21 8.58
N CYS A 120 2.45 4.38 8.11
CA CYS A 120 2.17 4.63 6.71
C CYS A 120 3.40 4.63 5.82
N ASP A 121 4.53 5.17 6.27
CA ASP A 121 5.78 5.11 5.52
C ASP A 121 6.22 3.65 5.31
N GLU A 122 6.11 2.81 6.35
CA GLU A 122 6.40 1.38 6.22
C GLU A 122 5.43 0.71 5.24
N TYR A 123 4.13 0.85 5.49
CA TYR A 123 3.09 0.24 4.65
C TYR A 123 3.25 0.65 3.19
N CYS A 124 3.43 1.94 2.92
CA CYS A 124 3.52 2.44 1.56
C CYS A 124 4.85 2.12 0.90
N GLY A 125 5.97 2.12 1.64
CA GLY A 125 7.23 1.61 1.12
C GLY A 125 7.12 0.15 0.68
N LEU A 126 6.50 -0.70 1.50
CA LEU A 126 6.25 -2.10 1.17
C LEU A 126 5.27 -2.27 0.00
N MET A 127 4.20 -1.47 -0.06
CA MET A 127 3.23 -1.53 -1.16
C MET A 127 3.84 -1.11 -2.50
N ILE A 128 4.64 -0.05 -2.54
CA ILE A 128 5.32 0.36 -3.77
C ILE A 128 6.36 -0.67 -4.19
N ALA A 129 7.09 -1.27 -3.24
CA ALA A 129 8.09 -2.28 -3.53
C ALA A 129 7.49 -3.62 -4.03
N ASN A 130 6.43 -4.10 -3.37
CA ASN A 130 5.92 -5.46 -3.55
C ASN A 130 4.62 -5.52 -4.39
N CYS A 131 3.88 -4.41 -4.48
CA CYS A 131 2.53 -4.33 -5.08
C CYS A 131 2.39 -3.17 -6.06
N THR A 132 3.25 -3.16 -7.09
CA THR A 132 3.52 -2.04 -8.03
C THR A 132 2.33 -1.49 -8.82
N SER A 133 1.17 -2.16 -8.82
CA SER A 133 -0.03 -1.74 -9.57
C SER A 133 -1.14 -1.14 -8.69
N MET A 134 -0.93 -1.09 -7.37
CA MET A 134 -1.95 -0.70 -6.39
C MET A 134 -2.12 0.80 -6.26
N TYR A 135 -1.00 1.51 -6.25
CA TYR A 135 -0.94 2.96 -6.16
C TYR A 135 -0.12 3.48 -7.33
N GLN A 136 -0.53 4.61 -7.88
CA GLN A 136 0.18 5.32 -8.94
C GLN A 136 1.54 5.81 -8.44
N ASP A 137 1.59 6.30 -7.21
CA ASP A 137 2.81 6.77 -6.56
C ASP A 137 2.71 6.71 -5.02
N LEU A 138 3.82 7.06 -4.36
CA LEU A 138 3.93 7.08 -2.90
C LEU A 138 2.94 8.08 -2.27
N ALA A 139 2.72 9.23 -2.90
CA ALA A 139 1.82 10.25 -2.35
C ALA A 139 0.36 9.75 -2.29
N GLN A 140 -0.09 9.05 -3.35
CA GLN A 140 -1.38 8.39 -3.37
C GLN A 140 -1.52 7.36 -2.24
N CYS A 141 -0.49 6.52 -2.05
CA CYS A 141 -0.50 5.54 -0.98
C CYS A 141 -0.57 6.20 0.40
N MET A 142 0.23 7.24 0.64
CA MET A 142 0.29 7.93 1.94
C MET A 142 -1.04 8.61 2.29
N SER A 143 -1.68 9.27 1.32
CA SER A 143 -3.03 9.84 1.47
C SER A 143 -4.03 8.76 1.91
N THR A 144 -4.05 7.63 1.18
CA THR A 144 -4.93 6.50 1.50
C THR A 144 -4.66 5.93 2.89
N CYS A 145 -3.38 5.76 3.22
CA CYS A 145 -2.95 5.16 4.48
C CYS A 145 -3.35 5.99 5.70
N ALA A 146 -3.26 7.32 5.59
CA ALA A 146 -3.59 8.23 6.69
C ALA A 146 -5.03 8.08 7.20
N LEU A 147 -5.91 7.45 6.41
CA LEU A 147 -7.29 7.16 6.80
C LEU A 147 -7.45 5.84 7.56
N PHE A 148 -6.46 4.95 7.53
CA PHE A 148 -6.54 3.71 8.30
C PHE A 148 -6.22 3.96 9.78
N PRO A 149 -6.98 3.34 10.70
CA PRO A 149 -6.61 3.28 12.10
C PRO A 149 -5.19 2.75 12.31
N THR A 150 -4.52 3.31 13.30
CA THR A 150 -3.23 2.86 13.83
C THR A 150 -3.40 2.22 15.20
N GLY A 151 -2.36 1.53 15.69
CA GLY A 151 -2.34 0.84 16.97
C GLY A 151 -3.07 -0.51 16.96
N GLY A 152 -3.26 -1.11 15.78
CA GLY A 152 -4.01 -2.35 15.59
C GLY A 152 -3.18 -3.63 15.69
N SER A 153 -3.82 -4.76 15.34
CA SER A 153 -3.17 -6.06 15.25
C SER A 153 -2.56 -6.25 13.87
N ALA A 154 -1.31 -6.71 13.81
CA ALA A 154 -0.64 -7.05 12.54
C ALA A 154 -1.27 -8.25 11.79
N SER A 155 -2.24 -8.96 12.37
CA SER A 155 -2.86 -10.14 11.77
C SER A 155 -4.36 -9.98 11.49
N SER A 156 -5.00 -8.88 11.91
CA SER A 156 -6.44 -8.70 11.75
C SER A 156 -6.89 -7.25 11.96
N GLY A 157 -8.10 -6.96 11.48
CA GLY A 157 -8.75 -5.66 11.63
C GLY A 157 -8.39 -4.65 10.55
N ASN A 158 -9.23 -3.64 10.37
CA ASN A 158 -9.02 -2.55 9.42
C ASN A 158 -8.03 -1.51 9.99
N ASN A 159 -6.74 -1.85 9.99
CA ASN A 159 -5.66 -1.00 10.46
C ASN A 159 -4.43 -1.10 9.56
N VAL A 160 -3.54 -0.12 9.66
CA VAL A 160 -2.32 -0.07 8.85
C VAL A 160 -1.34 -1.19 9.20
N GLU A 161 -1.25 -1.65 10.45
CA GLU A 161 -0.31 -2.70 10.85
C GLU A 161 -0.60 -4.04 10.17
N CYS A 162 -1.86 -4.45 10.10
CA CYS A 162 -2.26 -5.64 9.36
C CYS A 162 -1.90 -5.52 7.88
N ARG A 163 -2.16 -4.35 7.28
CA ARG A 163 -1.92 -4.09 5.86
C ARG A 163 -0.43 -4.06 5.54
N ALA A 164 0.40 -3.49 6.43
CA ALA A 164 1.85 -3.51 6.34
C ALA A 164 2.39 -4.95 6.41
N ALA A 165 1.87 -5.78 7.32
CA ALA A 165 2.24 -7.19 7.39
C ALA A 165 1.88 -7.94 6.10
N ALA A 166 0.68 -7.73 5.55
CA ALA A 166 0.27 -8.30 4.27
C ALA A 166 1.14 -7.81 3.10
N ALA A 167 1.51 -6.52 3.09
CA ALA A 167 2.39 -5.94 2.07
C ALA A 167 3.81 -6.52 2.16
N ARG A 168 4.29 -6.83 3.37
CA ARG A 168 5.57 -7.51 3.59
C ARG A 168 5.52 -8.94 3.04
N ASP A 169 4.50 -9.71 3.40
CA ASP A 169 4.28 -11.07 2.89
C ASP A 169 4.19 -11.10 1.35
N ALA A 170 3.71 -10.01 0.74
CA ALA A 170 3.63 -9.89 -0.71
C ALA A 170 4.98 -9.93 -1.43
N GLY A 171 6.07 -9.60 -0.73
CA GLY A 171 7.44 -9.74 -1.26
C GLY A 171 7.83 -11.18 -1.58
N GLU A 172 7.21 -12.16 -0.90
CA GLU A 172 7.39 -13.59 -1.17
C GLU A 172 6.22 -14.18 -1.97
N ASN A 173 5.02 -13.62 -1.82
CA ASN A 173 3.81 -14.12 -2.48
C ASN A 173 2.92 -12.95 -2.94
N ALA A 174 3.03 -12.57 -4.22
CA ALA A 174 2.28 -11.48 -4.82
C ALA A 174 0.75 -11.56 -4.64
N SER A 175 0.16 -12.74 -4.41
CA SER A 175 -1.28 -12.86 -4.09
C SER A 175 -1.67 -12.13 -2.79
N ARG A 176 -0.71 -11.85 -1.90
CA ARG A 176 -0.91 -11.10 -0.66
C ARG A 176 -1.12 -9.59 -0.89
N CYS A 177 -0.88 -9.09 -2.11
CA CYS A 177 -1.22 -7.70 -2.45
C CYS A 177 -2.72 -7.41 -2.28
N ALA A 178 -3.59 -8.39 -2.54
CA ALA A 178 -5.02 -8.24 -2.29
C ALA A 178 -5.31 -8.02 -0.80
N ALA A 179 -4.61 -8.74 0.09
CA ALA A 179 -4.73 -8.60 1.53
C ALA A 179 -4.21 -7.24 2.05
N ALA A 180 -3.17 -6.71 1.41
CA ALA A 180 -2.61 -5.41 1.73
C ALA A 180 -3.41 -4.24 1.14
N SER A 181 -4.13 -4.47 0.04
CA SER A 181 -4.90 -3.46 -0.71
C SER A 181 -5.95 -2.74 0.13
N LEU A 182 -6.43 -1.60 -0.34
CA LEU A 182 -7.51 -0.79 0.25
C LEU A 182 -8.66 -1.59 0.88
N THR A 183 -9.15 -2.62 0.18
CA THR A 183 -10.30 -3.46 0.59
C THR A 183 -9.86 -4.75 1.29
N SER A 184 -8.56 -5.03 1.33
CA SER A 184 -7.89 -6.08 2.11
C SER A 184 -8.33 -7.53 1.85
N ASP A 185 -9.19 -7.77 0.86
CA ASP A 185 -9.71 -9.11 0.52
C ASP A 185 -10.20 -9.90 1.76
N GLY A 186 -10.75 -9.21 2.76
CA GLY A 186 -11.21 -9.81 4.03
C GLY A 186 -10.13 -10.08 5.09
N THR A 187 -8.84 -9.88 4.79
CA THR A 187 -7.73 -10.19 5.71
C THR A 187 -7.54 -9.11 6.78
N CYS A 188 -7.52 -7.84 6.37
CA CYS A 188 -7.31 -6.69 7.24
C CYS A 188 -8.60 -5.87 7.36
N GLY A 189 -9.65 -6.56 7.80
CA GLY A 189 -11.03 -6.05 7.76
C GLY A 189 -11.79 -6.57 6.55
N SER A 190 -13.09 -6.25 6.48
CA SER A 190 -13.90 -6.52 5.30
C SER A 190 -13.59 -5.52 4.18
N ALA A 191 -13.94 -5.88 2.93
CA ALA A 191 -13.87 -4.94 1.82
C ALA A 191 -14.71 -3.67 2.08
N CYS A 192 -15.81 -3.82 2.82
CA CYS A 192 -16.66 -2.72 3.25
C CYS A 192 -16.02 -1.81 4.27
N ASP A 193 -15.21 -2.33 5.20
CA ASP A 193 -14.48 -1.48 6.14
C ASP A 193 -13.52 -0.55 5.38
N GLY A 194 -12.80 -1.10 4.40
CA GLY A 194 -11.93 -0.33 3.51
C GLY A 194 -12.69 0.72 2.71
N TYR A 195 -13.72 0.31 1.96
CA TYR A 195 -14.54 1.22 1.16
C TYR A 195 -15.19 2.33 2.00
N CYS A 196 -15.85 1.95 3.10
CA CYS A 196 -16.57 2.90 3.94
C CYS A 196 -15.65 3.88 4.65
N THR A 197 -14.44 3.48 5.00
CA THR A 197 -13.42 4.41 5.52
C THR A 197 -13.13 5.52 4.51
N GLN A 198 -12.98 5.17 3.24
CA GLN A 198 -12.58 6.09 2.17
C GLN A 198 -13.72 7.01 1.74
N VAL A 199 -14.89 6.44 1.46
CA VAL A 199 -16.05 7.21 0.98
C VAL A 199 -16.55 8.19 2.03
N MET A 200 -16.49 7.83 3.32
CA MET A 200 -16.88 8.74 4.40
C MET A 200 -15.87 9.88 4.59
N ALA A 201 -14.59 9.65 4.25
CA ALA A 201 -13.56 10.67 4.33
C ALA A 201 -13.64 11.67 3.16
N HIS A 202 -13.85 11.19 1.94
CA HIS A 202 -13.73 12.01 0.74
C HIS A 202 -15.06 12.44 0.11
N CYS A 203 -16.16 11.74 0.40
CA CYS A 203 -17.46 11.94 -0.24
C CYS A 203 -18.59 12.28 0.74
N SER A 204 -18.29 13.17 1.71
CA SER A 204 -19.20 13.55 2.80
C SER A 204 -19.85 14.93 2.65
N THR A 205 -19.48 15.71 1.62
CA THR A 205 -19.96 17.09 1.45
C THR A 205 -20.70 17.36 0.14
N ASP A 206 -20.18 16.92 -1.01
CA ASP A 206 -20.84 17.05 -2.32
C ASP A 206 -20.12 16.23 -3.41
N PRO A 207 -20.72 15.17 -3.98
CA PRO A 207 -21.97 14.55 -3.53
C PRO A 207 -21.76 13.82 -2.20
N VAL A 208 -22.75 13.91 -1.31
CA VAL A 208 -22.81 13.05 -0.13
C VAL A 208 -23.23 11.66 -0.59
N VAL A 209 -22.34 10.68 -0.47
CA VAL A 209 -22.65 9.30 -0.88
C VAL A 209 -23.41 8.55 0.22
N PHE A 210 -23.03 8.75 1.48
CA PHE A 210 -23.71 8.17 2.64
C PHE A 210 -23.79 9.17 3.80
N ASP A 211 -24.94 9.17 4.48
CA ASP A 211 -25.18 10.02 5.65
C ASP A 211 -24.46 9.52 6.91
N SER A 212 -24.13 8.23 6.97
CA SER A 212 -23.49 7.60 8.13
C SER A 212 -22.68 6.37 7.77
N LEU A 213 -21.72 6.03 8.63
CA LEU A 213 -20.93 4.82 8.50
C LEU A 213 -21.78 3.55 8.55
N ASP A 214 -22.80 3.50 9.42
CA ASP A 214 -23.71 2.35 9.54
C ASP A 214 -24.52 2.13 8.25
N THR A 215 -24.98 3.22 7.63
CA THR A 215 -25.62 3.17 6.31
C THR A 215 -24.66 2.64 5.26
N CYS A 216 -23.43 3.17 5.22
CA CYS A 216 -22.41 2.72 4.28
C CYS A 216 -22.13 1.21 4.41
N LEU A 217 -21.89 0.72 5.63
CA LEU A 217 -21.56 -0.69 5.87
C LEU A 217 -22.71 -1.62 5.50
N SER A 218 -23.95 -1.25 5.88
CA SER A 218 -25.14 -2.03 5.57
C SER A 218 -25.38 -2.13 4.07
N THR A 219 -25.19 -1.02 3.36
CA THR A 219 -25.32 -0.96 1.92
C THR A 219 -24.20 -1.71 1.20
N CYS A 220 -22.96 -1.53 1.64
CA CYS A 220 -21.80 -2.18 1.05
C CYS A 220 -21.87 -3.71 1.17
N ALA A 221 -22.47 -4.25 2.25
CA ALA A 221 -22.67 -5.69 2.40
C ALA A 221 -23.54 -6.30 1.28
N LEU A 222 -24.25 -5.47 0.51
CA LEU A 222 -25.02 -5.85 -0.66
C LEU A 222 -24.25 -5.61 -1.98
N MET A 223 -23.01 -5.16 -1.97
CA MET A 223 -22.22 -4.99 -3.18
C MET A 223 -21.50 -6.30 -3.53
N PRO A 224 -21.33 -6.62 -4.83
CA PRO A 224 -20.47 -7.74 -5.20
C PRO A 224 -19.01 -7.44 -4.81
N THR A 225 -18.27 -8.50 -4.51
CA THR A 225 -16.81 -8.43 -4.41
C THR A 225 -16.18 -8.86 -5.72
N GLY A 226 -15.21 -8.08 -6.19
CA GLY A 226 -14.39 -8.37 -7.36
C GLY A 226 -12.92 -8.60 -6.99
N PRO A 227 -12.06 -8.85 -7.98
CA PRO A 227 -10.62 -8.83 -7.77
C PRO A 227 -10.14 -7.43 -7.33
N PHE A 228 -9.00 -7.34 -6.66
CA PHE A 228 -8.50 -6.08 -6.10
C PHE A 228 -8.20 -4.99 -7.17
N ASP A 229 -8.01 -5.38 -8.43
CA ASP A 229 -7.72 -4.51 -9.56
C ASP A 229 -8.92 -4.23 -10.48
N ASP A 230 -10.14 -4.59 -10.04
CA ASP A 230 -11.37 -4.51 -10.83
C ASP A 230 -11.72 -3.07 -11.29
N TRP A 231 -11.17 -2.06 -10.61
CA TRP A 231 -11.26 -0.65 -11.00
C TRP A 231 -10.72 -0.36 -12.40
N ARG A 232 -9.80 -1.19 -12.91
CA ARG A 232 -9.24 -1.03 -14.27
C ARG A 232 -10.23 -1.42 -15.38
N ASN A 233 -11.20 -2.27 -15.05
CA ASN A 233 -12.14 -2.85 -16.02
C ASN A 233 -13.56 -2.31 -15.86
N GLY A 234 -13.81 -1.44 -14.86
CA GLY A 234 -15.14 -0.91 -14.58
C GLY A 234 -16.12 -1.96 -14.03
N GLY A 235 -15.62 -2.93 -13.26
CA GLY A 235 -16.47 -3.99 -12.71
C GLY A 235 -17.45 -3.50 -11.65
N ASP A 236 -18.59 -4.20 -11.52
CA ASP A 236 -19.56 -3.95 -10.44
C ASP A 236 -19.07 -4.56 -9.13
N SER A 237 -18.12 -3.89 -8.48
CA SER A 237 -17.55 -4.36 -7.23
C SER A 237 -17.25 -3.26 -6.23
N VAL A 238 -17.22 -3.65 -4.95
CA VAL A 238 -16.72 -2.79 -3.87
C VAL A 238 -15.26 -2.37 -4.11
N GLN A 239 -14.44 -3.18 -4.79
CA GLN A 239 -13.06 -2.86 -5.14
C GLN A 239 -12.99 -1.70 -6.15
N CYS A 240 -13.81 -1.71 -7.19
CA CYS A 240 -13.91 -0.60 -8.13
C CYS A 240 -14.35 0.68 -7.40
N ARG A 241 -15.42 0.60 -6.60
CA ARG A 241 -15.97 1.75 -5.87
C ARG A 241 -14.99 2.30 -4.83
N ALA A 242 -14.25 1.45 -4.13
CA ALA A 242 -13.24 1.86 -3.16
C ALA A 242 -12.08 2.60 -3.81
N TRP A 243 -11.64 2.18 -5.00
CA TRP A 243 -10.63 2.94 -5.75
C TRP A 243 -11.11 4.37 -6.03
N HIS A 244 -12.33 4.53 -6.54
CA HIS A 244 -12.90 5.87 -6.80
C HIS A 244 -13.12 6.66 -5.51
N ALA A 245 -13.47 6.01 -4.41
CA ALA A 245 -13.63 6.64 -3.11
C ALA A 245 -12.32 7.09 -2.45
N SER A 246 -11.16 6.65 -2.94
CA SER A 246 -9.84 6.91 -2.34
C SER A 246 -9.25 8.25 -2.83
N THR A 247 -7.93 8.34 -3.02
CA THR A 247 -7.25 9.55 -3.51
C THR A 247 -7.86 10.17 -4.77
N PRO A 248 -8.43 9.43 -5.75
CA PRO A 248 -9.13 10.08 -6.87
C PRO A 248 -10.28 11.00 -6.42
N ALA A 249 -11.08 10.60 -5.41
CA ALA A 249 -12.11 11.45 -4.81
C ALA A 249 -11.53 12.57 -3.93
N GLU A 250 -10.35 12.40 -3.33
CA GLU A 250 -9.66 13.52 -2.67
C GLU A 250 -9.33 14.64 -3.66
N LEU A 251 -8.87 14.27 -4.86
CA LEU A 251 -8.40 15.21 -5.88
C LEU A 251 -9.54 15.79 -6.73
N ASP A 252 -10.54 14.98 -7.07
CA ASP A 252 -11.71 15.38 -7.84
C ASP A 252 -12.98 14.66 -7.30
N PRO A 253 -13.54 15.16 -6.18
CA PRO A 253 -14.68 14.53 -5.53
C PRO A 253 -15.93 14.55 -6.40
N VAL A 254 -16.13 15.57 -7.24
CA VAL A 254 -17.32 15.68 -8.09
C VAL A 254 -17.41 14.51 -9.06
N THR A 255 -16.31 14.17 -9.73
CA THR A 255 -16.27 13.05 -10.66
C THR A 255 -16.23 11.71 -9.93
N HIS A 256 -15.31 11.54 -8.98
CA HIS A 256 -15.01 10.20 -8.46
C HIS A 256 -15.97 9.76 -7.35
N CYS A 257 -16.57 10.67 -6.58
CA CYS A 257 -17.60 10.28 -5.62
C CYS A 257 -18.86 9.78 -6.33
N ALA A 258 -19.18 10.29 -7.53
CA ALA A 258 -20.26 9.74 -8.34
C ALA A 258 -19.97 8.29 -8.73
N HIS A 259 -18.75 7.99 -9.21
CA HIS A 259 -18.32 6.62 -9.53
C HIS A 259 -18.27 5.69 -8.31
N ALA A 260 -17.90 6.24 -7.14
CA ALA A 260 -17.81 5.51 -5.88
C ALA A 260 -19.17 5.21 -5.25
N SER A 261 -20.21 5.97 -5.60
CA SER A 261 -21.56 5.78 -5.09
C SER A 261 -22.18 4.47 -5.57
N LEU A 262 -23.26 3.99 -4.93
CA LEU A 262 -24.09 2.93 -5.51
C LEU A 262 -24.71 3.33 -6.85
N TYR A 263 -25.06 4.62 -6.97
CA TYR A 263 -25.82 5.19 -8.07
C TYR A 263 -24.92 5.69 -9.19
N ASN A 264 -23.80 4.98 -9.35
CA ASN A 264 -22.76 5.23 -10.33
C ASN A 264 -23.31 5.74 -11.66
N ASP A 265 -22.51 6.54 -12.35
CA ASP A 265 -22.70 6.93 -13.75
C ASP A 265 -22.35 5.76 -14.70
N ASP A 266 -22.69 4.53 -14.30
CA ASP A 266 -22.36 3.25 -14.92
C ASP A 266 -20.85 2.88 -14.94
N HIS A 267 -20.00 3.56 -14.16
CA HIS A 267 -18.55 3.29 -14.20
C HIS A 267 -18.12 2.00 -13.47
N CYS A 268 -18.62 1.75 -12.26
CA CYS A 268 -18.33 0.54 -11.48
C CYS A 268 -19.53 -0.40 -11.50
N GLY A 269 -19.97 -0.83 -12.68
CA GLY A 269 -21.23 -1.55 -12.87
C GLY A 269 -22.39 -0.65 -13.27
N GLY A 270 -23.48 -1.23 -13.75
CA GLY A 270 -24.65 -0.47 -14.16
C GLY A 270 -25.58 -0.17 -12.98
N ILE A 271 -26.25 0.97 -12.98
CA ILE A 271 -27.19 1.32 -11.90
C ILE A 271 -28.27 0.24 -11.71
N CYS A 272 -28.66 -0.43 -12.79
CA CYS A 272 -29.62 -1.52 -12.78
C CYS A 272 -29.05 -2.87 -12.34
N SER A 273 -27.77 -3.17 -12.57
CA SER A 273 -27.18 -4.41 -12.03
C SER A 273 -27.15 -4.35 -10.51
N THR A 274 -26.74 -3.20 -9.97
CA THR A 274 -26.75 -2.94 -8.53
C THR A 274 -28.18 -2.96 -7.96
N TRP A 275 -29.15 -2.30 -8.61
CA TRP A 275 -30.54 -2.34 -8.17
C TRP A 275 -31.11 -3.75 -8.17
N CYS A 276 -30.83 -4.54 -9.21
CA CYS A 276 -31.29 -5.92 -9.32
C CYS A 276 -30.60 -6.87 -8.36
N PHE A 277 -29.38 -6.59 -7.95
CA PHE A 277 -28.77 -7.32 -6.86
C PHE A 277 -29.56 -7.14 -5.55
N VAL A 278 -30.00 -5.91 -5.26
CA VAL A 278 -30.73 -5.57 -4.02
C VAL A 278 -32.20 -6.03 -4.07
N CYS A 279 -32.91 -5.70 -5.15
CA CYS A 279 -34.35 -5.94 -5.27
C CYS A 279 -34.72 -7.20 -6.07
N GLY A 280 -33.76 -7.89 -6.69
CA GLY A 280 -34.01 -8.96 -7.67
C GLY A 280 -34.85 -10.13 -7.14
N SER A 281 -34.82 -10.38 -5.82
CA SER A 281 -35.65 -11.40 -5.16
C SER A 281 -37.16 -11.21 -5.31
N GLN A 282 -37.59 -10.05 -5.80
CA GLN A 282 -39.00 -9.68 -5.97
C GLN A 282 -39.50 -9.81 -7.39
N PHE A 283 -38.59 -10.05 -8.31
CA PHE A 283 -38.88 -10.24 -9.72
C PHE A 283 -38.78 -11.73 -10.03
N ASP A 284 -39.54 -12.17 -11.02
CA ASP A 284 -39.53 -13.57 -11.44
C ASP A 284 -38.13 -14.01 -11.94
N ASN A 285 -37.33 -13.06 -12.43
CA ASN A 285 -35.97 -13.26 -12.92
C ASN A 285 -35.23 -11.92 -13.08
N GLU A 286 -33.93 -12.00 -13.36
CA GLU A 286 -33.06 -10.84 -13.58
C GLU A 286 -33.50 -9.97 -14.77
N GLU A 287 -34.04 -10.56 -15.84
CA GLU A 287 -34.51 -9.81 -17.01
C GLU A 287 -35.71 -8.91 -16.65
N ALA A 288 -36.67 -9.43 -15.89
CA ALA A 288 -37.82 -8.67 -15.39
C ALA A 288 -37.38 -7.53 -14.47
N CYS A 289 -36.39 -7.81 -13.62
CA CYS A 289 -35.79 -6.80 -12.77
C CYS A 289 -35.10 -5.69 -13.58
N MET A 290 -34.24 -6.05 -14.53
CA MET A 290 -33.51 -5.09 -15.36
C MET A 290 -34.47 -4.24 -16.19
N ALA A 291 -35.57 -4.83 -16.68
CA ALA A 291 -36.61 -4.11 -17.39
C ALA A 291 -37.29 -3.05 -16.50
N GLU A 292 -37.68 -3.41 -15.28
CA GLU A 292 -38.30 -2.48 -14.34
C GLU A 292 -37.34 -1.36 -13.95
N CYS A 293 -36.09 -1.70 -13.62
CA CYS A 293 -35.08 -0.68 -13.32
C CYS A 293 -34.87 0.27 -14.50
N THR A 294 -34.77 -0.25 -15.73
CA THR A 294 -34.58 0.59 -16.93
C THR A 294 -35.75 1.56 -17.09
N THR A 295 -36.98 1.12 -16.83
CA THR A 295 -38.16 2.00 -16.82
C THR A 295 -38.02 3.09 -15.77
N LEU A 296 -37.71 2.75 -14.52
CA LEU A 296 -37.50 3.71 -13.43
C LEU A 296 -36.43 4.76 -13.77
N VAL A 297 -35.28 4.32 -14.29
CA VAL A 297 -34.19 5.21 -14.73
C VAL A 297 -34.66 6.14 -15.85
N SER A 298 -35.37 5.61 -16.86
CA SER A 298 -35.84 6.40 -18.00
C SER A 298 -36.88 7.46 -17.64
N ASP A 299 -37.67 7.21 -16.59
CA ASP A 299 -38.67 8.13 -16.06
C ASP A 299 -38.05 9.19 -15.13
N GLY A 300 -36.73 9.14 -14.91
CA GLY A 300 -36.03 9.99 -13.96
C GLY A 300 -36.43 9.70 -12.51
N ALA A 301 -37.01 8.53 -12.25
CA ALA A 301 -37.32 8.11 -10.89
C ALA A 301 -35.99 7.82 -10.17
N PRO A 302 -35.74 8.43 -9.01
CA PRO A 302 -34.58 8.05 -8.22
C PRO A 302 -34.78 6.61 -7.77
N LEU A 303 -33.83 5.73 -8.10
CA LEU A 303 -33.91 4.32 -7.72
C LEU A 303 -33.81 4.11 -6.21
N PHE A 304 -33.27 5.08 -5.46
CA PHE A 304 -33.01 4.97 -4.01
C PHE A 304 -32.87 6.33 -3.27
N PRO A 305 -33.89 7.23 -3.25
CA PRO A 305 -33.70 8.56 -2.68
C PRO A 305 -33.82 8.63 -1.15
N ASP A 306 -34.09 7.53 -0.43
CA ASP A 306 -34.37 7.60 1.01
C ASP A 306 -34.15 6.23 1.69
N PRO A 307 -33.29 6.14 2.74
CA PRO A 307 -33.17 4.94 3.58
C PRO A 307 -34.49 4.48 4.20
N ALA A 308 -35.46 5.38 4.40
CA ALA A 308 -36.82 5.06 4.83
C ALA A 308 -37.73 4.57 3.68
N ALA A 309 -37.34 4.81 2.42
CA ALA A 309 -38.00 4.33 1.20
C ALA A 309 -37.38 3.07 0.59
N ALA A 310 -36.47 2.37 1.30
CA ALA A 310 -36.07 0.98 1.01
C ALA A 310 -37.26 -0.02 0.96
N ARG A 311 -38.50 0.47 1.12
CA ARG A 311 -39.76 -0.18 0.76
C ARG A 311 -40.05 -0.24 -0.75
N GLN A 312 -39.21 0.31 -1.62
CA GLN A 312 -39.44 0.31 -3.08
C GLN A 312 -39.02 -0.97 -3.79
N CYS A 313 -38.32 -1.87 -3.11
CA CYS A 313 -38.48 -3.26 -3.46
C CYS A 313 -39.89 -3.68 -2.95
N THR A 314 -40.94 -3.32 -3.67
CA THR A 314 -42.22 -4.04 -3.65
C THR A 314 -42.73 -4.14 -5.08
N PRO A 315 -43.12 -5.34 -5.56
CA PRO A 315 -43.64 -5.53 -6.91
C PRO A 315 -44.96 -4.79 -7.16
#